data_AF-L7CCD5-F1
#
_entry.id   AF-L7CCD5-F1
#
_cell.length_a   1.000
_cell.length_b   1.000
_cell.length_c   1.000
_cell.angle_alpha   90.00
_cell.angle_beta   90.00
_cell.angle_gamma   90.00
#
_symmetry.space_group_name_H-M   'P 1'
#
loop_
_entity.id
_entity.type
_entity.pdbx_description
1 polymer ?
#
loop_
_entity_poly.entity_id
_entity_poly.type
_entity_poly.pdbx_seq_one_letter_code
_entity_poly.pdbx_strand_id
1 'polypeptide(L)'
;MPPWNEVRVDEFDAAFDAAIEQAEKEINQIANQSAPPTFGNTILAMETVGEALHRVEVLFDVHAGNLNLGPIPDLERSITPKLAAYSDSVTQNAALFARIEAIHDDVFEKKTATLDDDAKRLLDETFKSFVRRG
;
A
#
# COMPACT_ATOMS: atom_id res chain seq x y z
N MET A 1 17.43 13.78 -2.58
CA MET A 1 16.42 14.82 -2.87
C MET A 1 15.79 14.50 -4.21
N PRO A 2 14.47 14.63 -4.39
CA PRO A 2 13.83 14.37 -5.68
C PRO A 2 14.34 15.32 -6.78
N PRO A 3 14.39 14.88 -8.05
CA PRO A 3 14.84 15.71 -9.18
C PRO A 3 13.75 16.71 -9.60
N TRP A 4 13.50 17.72 -8.76
CA TRP A 4 12.39 18.68 -8.94
C TRP A 4 12.40 19.40 -10.29
N ASN A 5 13.58 19.56 -10.90
CA ASN A 5 13.76 20.18 -12.22
C ASN A 5 13.32 19.28 -13.39
N GLU A 6 13.04 18.00 -13.15
CA GLU A 6 12.59 17.03 -14.16
C GLU A 6 11.10 16.69 -14.04
N VAL A 7 10.44 17.15 -12.96
CA VAL A 7 9.02 16.86 -12.74
C VAL A 7 8.15 17.65 -13.70
N ARG A 8 7.27 16.93 -14.40
CA ARG A 8 6.34 17.48 -15.36
C ARG A 8 4.92 17.23 -14.90
N VAL A 9 4.19 18.31 -14.60
CA VAL A 9 2.85 18.24 -14.00
C VAL A 9 1.85 17.52 -14.92
N ASP A 10 2.03 17.63 -16.23
CA ASP A 10 1.23 16.95 -17.25
C ASP A 10 1.43 15.41 -17.27
N GLU A 11 2.47 14.90 -16.61
CA GLU A 11 2.77 13.47 -16.56
C GLU A 11 2.19 12.77 -15.33
N PHE A 12 1.64 13.52 -14.35
CA PHE A 12 1.14 12.93 -13.09
C PHE A 12 0.05 11.89 -13.31
N ASP A 13 -0.97 12.16 -14.12
CA ASP A 13 -2.10 11.23 -14.27
C ASP A 13 -1.64 9.85 -14.82
N ALA A 14 -0.79 9.86 -15.86
CA ALA A 14 -0.21 8.65 -16.41
C ALA A 14 0.77 7.94 -15.46
N ALA A 15 1.54 8.71 -14.68
CA ALA A 15 2.44 8.17 -13.67
C ALA A 15 1.67 7.47 -12.53
N PHE A 16 0.57 8.06 -12.06
CA PHE A 16 -0.31 7.44 -11.08
C PHE A 16 -0.95 6.17 -11.62
N ASP A 17 -1.48 6.18 -12.85
CA ASP A 17 -2.08 4.99 -13.46
C ASP A 17 -1.08 3.82 -13.52
N ALA A 18 0.14 4.07 -14.01
CA ALA A 18 1.19 3.05 -14.07
C ALA A 18 1.63 2.56 -12.68
N ALA A 19 1.74 3.47 -11.72
CA ALA A 19 2.21 3.13 -10.37
C ALA A 19 1.15 2.36 -9.57
N ILE A 20 -0.14 2.68 -9.73
CA ILE A 20 -1.26 1.93 -9.15
C ILE A 20 -1.30 0.52 -9.75
N GLU A 21 -1.21 0.39 -11.09
CA GLU A 21 -1.20 -0.93 -11.74
C GLU A 21 -0.04 -1.81 -11.22
N GLN A 22 1.14 -1.21 -11.02
CA GLN A 22 2.29 -1.90 -10.47
C GLN A 22 2.06 -2.33 -9.01
N ALA A 23 1.52 -1.45 -8.18
CA ALA A 23 1.22 -1.75 -6.78
C ALA A 23 0.15 -2.84 -6.63
N GLU A 24 -0.89 -2.83 -7.47
CA GLU A 24 -1.89 -3.89 -7.54
C GLU A 24 -1.28 -5.26 -7.88
N LYS A 25 -0.33 -5.29 -8.83
CA LYS A 25 0.40 -6.54 -9.17
C LYS A 25 1.20 -7.05 -7.98
N GLU A 26 1.87 -6.18 -7.25
CA GLU A 26 2.65 -6.54 -6.06
C GLU A 26 1.76 -7.11 -4.94
N ILE A 27 0.63 -6.47 -4.65
CA ILE A 27 -0.38 -6.99 -3.71
C ILE A 27 -0.89 -8.36 -4.15
N ASN A 28 -1.24 -8.51 -5.43
CA ASN A 28 -1.76 -9.76 -5.95
C ASN A 28 -0.71 -10.88 -5.90
N GLN A 29 0.58 -10.57 -6.06
CA GLN A 29 1.64 -11.54 -5.89
C GLN A 29 1.70 -12.06 -4.46
N ILE A 30 1.58 -11.19 -3.45
CA ILE A 30 1.56 -11.56 -2.03
C ILE A 30 0.30 -12.38 -1.70
N ALA A 31 -0.87 -11.88 -2.10
CA ALA A 31 -2.16 -12.49 -1.80
C ALA A 31 -2.27 -13.92 -2.36
N ASN A 32 -1.69 -14.17 -3.54
CA ASN A 32 -1.80 -15.44 -4.26
C ASN A 32 -0.56 -16.34 -4.15
N GLN A 33 0.36 -16.09 -3.21
CA GLN A 33 1.52 -16.98 -3.03
C GLN A 33 1.06 -18.39 -2.61
N SER A 34 1.61 -19.41 -3.27
CA SER A 34 1.34 -20.82 -2.92
C SER A 34 2.03 -21.27 -1.63
N ALA A 35 3.09 -20.59 -1.23
CA ALA A 35 3.78 -20.87 0.03
C ALA A 35 2.88 -20.50 1.22
N PRO A 36 2.93 -21.28 2.33
CA PRO A 36 2.24 -20.91 3.57
C PRO A 36 2.57 -19.48 4.00
N PRO A 37 1.60 -18.73 4.56
CA PRO A 37 1.83 -17.37 4.99
C PRO A 37 2.82 -17.32 6.16
N THR A 38 3.75 -16.38 6.08
CA THR A 38 4.74 -16.09 7.12
C THR A 38 4.83 -14.58 7.28
N PHE A 39 5.32 -14.12 8.43
CA PHE A 39 5.55 -12.69 8.66
C PHE A 39 6.42 -12.07 7.55
N GLY A 40 7.46 -12.78 7.10
CA GLY A 40 8.35 -12.31 6.03
C GLY A 40 7.70 -12.23 4.65
N ASN A 41 6.95 -13.26 4.24
CA ASN A 41 6.38 -13.30 2.89
C ASN A 41 5.05 -12.55 2.74
N THR A 42 4.47 -12.10 3.85
CA THR A 42 3.18 -11.38 3.86
C THR A 42 3.36 -9.99 4.47
N ILE A 43 3.64 -9.88 5.78
CA ILE A 43 3.70 -8.57 6.47
C ILE A 43 4.89 -7.73 6.01
N LEU A 44 6.12 -8.28 6.04
CA LEU A 44 7.29 -7.53 5.57
C LEU A 44 7.25 -7.28 4.06
N ALA A 45 6.67 -8.19 3.28
CA ALA A 45 6.49 -7.98 1.85
C ALA A 45 5.56 -6.78 1.59
N MET A 46 4.46 -6.65 2.35
CA MET A 46 3.52 -5.53 2.23
C MET A 46 4.16 -4.16 2.52
N GLU A 47 5.14 -4.08 3.42
CA GLU A 47 5.87 -2.83 3.71
C GLU A 47 6.66 -2.30 2.50
N THR A 48 6.94 -3.15 1.51
CA THR A 48 7.68 -2.76 0.29
C THR A 48 6.79 -2.51 -0.92
N VAL A 49 5.49 -2.79 -0.80
CA VAL A 49 4.54 -2.62 -1.89
C VAL A 49 4.31 -1.14 -2.18
N GLY A 50 4.17 -0.81 -3.46
CA GLY A 50 3.76 0.51 -3.89
C GLY A 50 4.85 1.55 -3.70
N GLU A 51 6.12 1.16 -3.59
CA GLU A 51 7.23 2.12 -3.50
C GLU A 51 7.22 3.11 -4.68
N ALA A 52 6.91 2.62 -5.88
CA ALA A 52 6.72 3.46 -7.07
C ALA A 52 5.56 4.46 -6.89
N LEU A 53 4.43 3.99 -6.38
CA LEU A 53 3.25 4.82 -6.11
C LEU A 53 3.56 5.89 -5.05
N HIS A 54 4.18 5.49 -3.95
CA HIS A 54 4.60 6.41 -2.89
C HIS A 54 5.54 7.51 -3.41
N ARG A 55 6.47 7.18 -4.31
CA ARG A 55 7.35 8.17 -4.94
C ARG A 55 6.58 9.19 -5.77
N VAL A 56 5.56 8.76 -6.52
CA VAL A 56 4.70 9.66 -7.31
C VAL A 56 3.84 10.52 -6.39
N GLU A 57 3.24 9.92 -5.34
CA GLU A 57 2.46 10.63 -4.31
C GLU A 57 3.27 11.74 -3.65
N VAL A 58 4.49 11.46 -3.18
CA VAL A 58 5.35 12.46 -2.53
C VAL A 58 5.64 13.65 -3.45
N LEU A 59 5.87 13.40 -4.74
CA LEU A 59 6.07 14.48 -5.72
C LEU A 59 4.79 15.29 -5.92
N PHE A 60 3.66 14.61 -6.03
CA PHE A 60 2.35 15.24 -6.24
C PHE A 60 1.92 16.08 -5.04
N ASP A 61 2.03 15.55 -3.82
CA ASP A 61 1.63 16.21 -2.58
C ASP A 61 2.39 17.52 -2.35
N VAL A 62 3.67 17.59 -2.74
CA VAL A 62 4.43 18.84 -2.67
C VAL A 62 3.85 19.89 -3.63
N HIS A 63 3.42 19.50 -4.83
CA HIS A 63 2.77 20.40 -5.78
C HIS A 63 1.38 20.81 -5.28
N ALA A 64 0.56 19.85 -4.85
CA ALA A 64 -0.79 20.09 -4.33
C ALA A 64 -0.81 20.92 -3.04
N GLY A 65 0.20 20.78 -2.18
CA GLY A 65 0.30 21.51 -0.92
C GLY A 65 0.92 22.90 -1.03
N ASN A 66 1.94 23.09 -1.87
CA ASN A 66 2.72 24.33 -1.90
C ASN A 66 2.57 25.14 -3.19
N LEU A 67 2.19 24.51 -4.30
CA LEU A 67 2.17 25.09 -5.66
C LEU A 67 0.84 24.78 -6.37
N ASN A 68 -0.27 24.83 -5.63
CA ASN A 68 -1.60 24.46 -6.12
C ASN A 68 -2.18 25.49 -7.11
N LEU A 69 -1.63 25.50 -8.31
CA LEU A 69 -1.93 26.43 -9.40
C LEU A 69 -2.03 25.66 -10.72
N GLY A 70 -2.62 26.28 -11.74
CA GLY A 70 -2.72 25.70 -13.07
C GLY A 70 -3.52 24.39 -13.05
N PRO A 71 -2.99 23.28 -13.60
CA PRO A 71 -3.72 22.01 -13.73
C PRO A 71 -3.80 21.17 -12.44
N ILE A 72 -3.08 21.54 -11.37
CA ILE A 72 -2.99 20.74 -10.13
C ILE A 72 -4.36 20.47 -9.48
N PRO A 73 -5.28 21.45 -9.32
CA PRO A 73 -6.60 21.17 -8.72
C PRO A 73 -7.44 20.17 -9.52
N ASP A 74 -7.32 20.16 -10.86
CA ASP A 74 -8.06 19.22 -11.71
C ASP A 74 -7.45 17.82 -11.65
N LEU A 75 -6.12 17.73 -11.59
CA LEU A 75 -5.40 16.48 -11.35
C LEU A 75 -5.75 15.90 -9.96
N GLU A 76 -5.83 16.73 -8.92
CA GLU A 76 -6.21 16.27 -7.59
C GLU A 76 -7.60 15.62 -7.58
N ARG A 77 -8.56 16.20 -8.34
CA ARG A 77 -9.91 15.64 -8.51
C ARG A 77 -9.90 14.33 -9.28
N SER A 78 -8.99 14.12 -10.23
CA SER A 78 -8.89 12.87 -10.98
C SER A 78 -8.14 11.77 -10.22
N ILE A 79 -7.08 12.12 -9.50
CA ILE A 79 -6.16 11.19 -8.82
C ILE A 79 -6.74 10.71 -7.49
N THR A 80 -7.37 11.59 -6.70
CA THR A 80 -7.88 11.23 -5.36
C THR A 80 -8.82 10.01 -5.39
N PRO A 81 -9.80 9.93 -6.31
CA PRO A 81 -10.65 8.73 -6.42
C PRO A 81 -9.88 7.47 -6.83
N LYS A 82 -8.84 7.57 -7.67
CA LYS A 82 -8.00 6.44 -8.07
C LYS A 82 -7.24 5.88 -6.88
N LEU A 83 -6.63 6.74 -6.07
CA LEU A 83 -5.94 6.35 -4.83
C LEU A 83 -6.88 5.72 -3.80
N ALA A 84 -8.08 6.27 -3.65
CA ALA A 84 -9.11 5.70 -2.77
C ALA A 84 -9.51 4.29 -3.24
N ALA A 85 -9.79 4.12 -4.53
CA ALA A 85 -10.13 2.83 -5.11
C ALA A 85 -9.01 1.79 -4.93
N TYR A 86 -7.75 2.20 -5.13
CA TYR A 86 -6.60 1.34 -4.85
C TYR A 86 -6.55 0.95 -3.36
N SER A 87 -6.63 1.90 -2.43
CA SER A 87 -6.61 1.63 -0.98
C SER A 87 -7.73 0.68 -0.54
N ASP A 88 -8.93 0.86 -1.08
CA ASP A 88 -10.08 0.00 -0.83
C ASP A 88 -9.85 -1.41 -1.39
N SER A 89 -9.29 -1.52 -2.59
CA SER A 89 -8.96 -2.82 -3.21
C SER A 89 -7.97 -3.64 -2.38
N VAL A 90 -6.99 -3.00 -1.76
CA VAL A 90 -6.01 -3.67 -0.87
C VAL A 90 -6.69 -4.16 0.40
N THR A 91 -7.50 -3.28 1.01
CA THR A 91 -8.13 -3.55 2.31
C THR A 91 -9.23 -4.60 2.22
N GLN A 92 -9.97 -4.62 1.11
CA GLN A 92 -11.04 -5.58 0.84
C GLN A 92 -10.52 -6.86 0.17
N ASN A 93 -9.20 -7.02 0.00
CA ASN A 93 -8.61 -8.22 -0.58
C ASN A 93 -8.70 -9.39 0.40
N ALA A 94 -9.74 -10.22 0.25
CA ALA A 94 -10.00 -11.36 1.13
C ALA A 94 -8.85 -12.40 1.14
N ALA A 95 -8.18 -12.60 0.00
CA ALA A 95 -7.05 -13.53 -0.07
C ALA A 95 -5.84 -13.00 0.72
N LEU A 96 -5.55 -11.70 0.62
CA LEU A 96 -4.51 -11.07 1.43
C LEU A 96 -4.86 -11.12 2.92
N PHE A 97 -6.11 -10.79 3.29
CA PHE A 97 -6.54 -10.81 4.68
C PHE A 97 -6.43 -12.22 5.29
N ALA A 98 -6.82 -13.26 4.57
CA ALA A 98 -6.69 -14.64 5.03
C ALA A 98 -5.23 -15.02 5.36
N ARG A 99 -4.24 -14.48 4.63
CA ARG A 99 -2.82 -14.67 4.95
C ARG A 99 -2.42 -13.97 6.25
N ILE A 100 -2.89 -12.73 6.44
CA ILE A 100 -2.61 -11.92 7.63
C ILE A 100 -3.25 -12.59 8.87
N GLU A 101 -4.51 -12.99 8.76
CA GLU A 101 -5.27 -13.69 9.81
C GLU A 101 -4.56 -14.99 10.23
N ALA A 102 -4.12 -15.82 9.29
CA ALA A 102 -3.41 -17.05 9.61
C ALA A 102 -2.13 -16.81 10.42
N ILE A 103 -1.37 -15.76 10.11
CA ILE A 103 -0.15 -15.40 10.87
C ILE A 103 -0.53 -14.86 12.25
N HIS A 104 -1.57 -14.03 12.33
CA HIS A 104 -2.07 -13.49 13.60
C HIS A 104 -2.51 -14.60 14.54
N ASP A 105 -3.32 -15.55 14.07
CA ASP A 105 -3.76 -16.72 14.83
C ASP A 105 -2.59 -17.54 15.36
N ASP A 106 -1.58 -17.80 14.53
CA ASP A 106 -0.42 -18.61 14.91
C ASP A 106 0.44 -17.93 15.99
N VAL A 107 0.47 -16.59 16.02
CA VAL A 107 1.26 -15.80 16.98
C VAL A 107 0.49 -15.49 18.27
N PHE A 108 -0.78 -15.08 18.18
CA PHE A 108 -1.55 -14.56 19.32
C PHE A 108 -2.44 -15.62 19.98
N GLU A 109 -3.11 -16.46 19.19
CA GLU A 109 -4.09 -17.43 19.69
C GLU A 109 -3.44 -18.79 19.98
N LYS A 110 -2.82 -19.40 18.97
CA LYS A 110 -2.22 -20.74 19.06
C LYS A 110 -0.83 -20.72 19.69
N LYS A 111 -0.12 -19.60 19.59
CA LYS A 111 1.26 -19.43 20.08
C LYS A 111 2.24 -20.48 19.53
N THR A 112 2.05 -20.86 18.27
CA THR A 112 2.89 -21.81 17.53
C THR A 112 4.07 -21.13 16.84
N ALA A 113 4.01 -19.80 16.67
CA ALA A 113 5.09 -18.98 16.13
C ALA A 113 5.48 -17.87 17.13
N THR A 114 6.78 -17.58 17.22
CA THR A 114 7.32 -16.51 18.06
C THR A 114 7.95 -15.44 17.19
N LEU A 115 7.50 -14.20 17.37
CA LEU A 115 8.07 -12.99 16.79
C LEU A 115 8.65 -12.10 17.90
N ASP A 116 9.59 -11.22 17.54
CA ASP A 116 10.00 -10.12 18.42
C ASP A 116 8.86 -9.11 18.64
N ASP A 117 9.03 -8.22 19.61
CA ASP A 117 7.96 -7.32 20.04
C ASP A 117 7.56 -6.30 18.97
N ASP A 118 8.51 -5.82 18.16
CA ASP A 118 8.24 -4.89 17.07
C ASP A 118 7.46 -5.58 15.94
N ALA A 119 7.86 -6.79 15.57
CA ALA A 119 7.16 -7.61 14.58
C ALA A 119 5.75 -8.00 15.03
N LYS A 120 5.55 -8.34 16.31
CA LYS A 120 4.21 -8.59 16.88
C LYS A 120 3.33 -7.35 16.78
N ARG A 121 3.87 -6.18 17.15
CA ARG A 121 3.13 -4.93 17.09
C ARG A 121 2.72 -4.61 15.66
N LEU A 122 3.63 -4.75 14.69
CA LEU A 122 3.32 -4.52 13.28
C LEU A 122 2.19 -5.45 12.81
N LEU A 123 2.31 -6.76 13.07
CA LEU A 123 1.28 -7.74 12.71
C LEU A 123 -0.10 -7.40 13.30
N ASP A 124 -0.15 -7.04 14.58
CA ASP A 124 -1.40 -6.74 15.28
C ASP A 124 -2.06 -5.46 14.76
N GLU A 125 -1.28 -4.40 14.52
CA GLU A 125 -1.79 -3.14 13.94
C GLU A 125 -2.27 -3.35 12.50
N THR A 126 -1.54 -4.13 11.69
CA THR A 126 -1.95 -4.49 10.33
C THR A 126 -3.27 -5.27 10.35
N PHE A 127 -3.39 -6.31 11.19
CA PHE A 127 -4.61 -7.10 11.32
C PHE A 127 -5.81 -6.24 11.75
N LYS A 128 -5.66 -5.43 12.80
CA LYS A 128 -6.72 -4.52 13.29
C LYS A 128 -7.13 -3.49 12.25
N SER A 129 -6.19 -2.99 11.46
CA SER A 129 -6.47 -2.04 10.37
C SER A 129 -7.42 -2.66 9.33
N PHE A 130 -7.15 -3.91 8.91
CA PHE A 130 -8.03 -4.64 8.00
C PHE A 130 -9.41 -4.89 8.62
N VAL A 131 -9.48 -5.38 9.86
CA VAL A 131 -10.75 -5.65 10.55
C VAL A 131 -11.62 -4.40 10.72
N ARG A 132 -11.02 -3.23 10.94
CA ARG A 132 -11.77 -1.97 11.14
C ARG A 132 -12.29 -1.39 9.83
N ARG A 133 -11.62 -1.64 8.72
CA ARG A 133 -11.88 -1.01 7.42
C ARG A 133 -12.62 -1.92 6.43
N GLY A 134 -12.65 -3.23 6.66
CA GLY A 134 -13.48 -4.20 5.95
C GLY A 134 -14.83 -4.40 6.62
#